data_AF-A0A8T3AF04-F1
#
_entry.id   AF-A0A8T3AF04-F1
#
_cell.length_a   1.000
_cell.length_b   1.000
_cell.length_c   1.000
_cell.angle_alpha   90.00
_cell.angle_beta   90.00
_cell.angle_gamma   90.00
#
_symmetry.space_group_name_H-M   'P 1'
#
loop_
_entity.id
_entity.type
_entity.pdbx_description
1 polymer ?
#
loop_
_entity_poly.entity_id
_entity_poly.type
_entity_poly.pdbx_seq_one_letter_code
_entity_poly.pdbx_strand_id
1 'polypeptide(L)'
;MAVFVDNRFPLSFYYRIANKIVKEADVYREEGDSEGLCQALNRYSRIISEIIPHHPGYSVHSNEMLQHKKILQEVAKELENLNSQIAGENVRISRCSTGYDRQSESGSHNSNNGHKDIYHGMFRTKGRTIHRRKHVELICPTATDIMSRYTTFQDFPFNPHFDINVNAVNHYFPSPAISCVEAPPVIGHVSQITFPEPNKLHVEACNESSTSKATKDVHISAGLMEEFMELAKVNTEKDLETCGILGASLKKHTYYINTLVMPKQESTSSSCQALNEEEIHAILDGESLYPAGWIHTHPSQTCFLSSIDLHTQYSYQVMLPEAVAIVMAPTDPERKSGIFRLTDPGGINVVGQCEERGFHPHPETADGGPIYENCSDVFINPNLRFEIFDMRLRSTY
;
A
#
# COMPACT_ATOMS: atom_id res chain seq x y z
N MET A 1 -6.48 4.99 2.52
CA MET A 1 -5.92 5.47 1.24
C MET A 1 -7.07 6.12 0.49
N ALA A 2 -7.06 7.44 0.40
CA ALA A 2 -7.93 8.14 -0.53
C ALA A 2 -7.24 8.01 -1.89
N VAL A 3 -7.59 6.98 -2.65
CA VAL A 3 -7.06 6.83 -4.00
C VAL A 3 -7.82 7.82 -4.87
N PHE A 4 -7.23 8.99 -5.09
CA PHE A 4 -7.66 9.87 -6.17
C PHE A 4 -7.29 9.20 -7.50
N VAL A 5 -8.08 9.44 -8.55
CA VAL A 5 -7.72 8.96 -9.88
C VAL A 5 -6.65 9.85 -10.46
N ASP A 6 -5.43 9.34 -10.51
CA ASP A 6 -4.33 9.95 -11.24
C ASP A 6 -4.42 9.56 -12.72
N ASN A 7 -4.61 10.57 -13.58
CA ASN A 7 -4.77 10.42 -15.02
C ASN A 7 -3.46 10.09 -15.75
N ARG A 8 -2.31 10.13 -15.06
CA ARG A 8 -1.02 9.67 -15.59
C ARG A 8 -0.99 8.15 -15.72
N PHE A 9 -1.76 7.44 -14.89
CA PHE A 9 -1.93 6.00 -15.00
C PHE A 9 -3.08 5.67 -15.93
N PRO A 10 -2.89 4.74 -16.87
CA PRO A 10 -3.96 4.36 -17.78
C PRO A 10 -4.95 3.42 -17.07
N LEU A 11 -6.19 3.31 -17.57
CA LEU A 11 -7.27 2.61 -16.87
C LEU A 11 -6.93 1.17 -16.44
N SER A 12 -6.21 0.41 -17.28
CA SER A 12 -5.84 -0.97 -16.95
C SER A 12 -4.94 -1.09 -15.72
N PHE A 13 -4.21 -0.03 -15.34
CA PHE A 13 -3.46 0.03 -14.10
C PHE A 13 -4.38 -0.17 -12.88
N TYR A 14 -5.52 0.50 -12.85
CA TYR A 14 -6.50 0.36 -11.78
C TYR A 14 -7.18 -1.01 -11.77
N TYR A 15 -7.46 -1.59 -12.95
CA TYR A 15 -7.95 -2.98 -13.03
C TYR A 15 -6.90 -3.98 -12.55
N ARG A 16 -5.61 -3.78 -12.83
CA ARG A 16 -4.53 -4.61 -12.28
C ARG A 16 -4.48 -4.53 -10.76
N ILE A 17 -4.63 -3.35 -10.17
CA ILE A 17 -4.74 -3.21 -8.70
C ILE A 17 -5.94 -4.02 -8.19
N ALA A 18 -7.10 -3.87 -8.82
CA ALA A 18 -8.30 -4.61 -8.43
C ALA A 18 -8.09 -6.14 -8.48
N ASN A 19 -7.47 -6.66 -9.55
CA ASN A 19 -7.14 -8.07 -9.68
C ASN A 19 -6.16 -8.55 -8.59
N LYS A 20 -5.14 -7.77 -8.24
CA LYS A 20 -4.21 -8.13 -7.16
C LYS A 20 -4.90 -8.16 -5.79
N ILE A 21 -5.88 -7.29 -5.55
CA ILE A 21 -6.68 -7.33 -4.30
C ILE A 21 -7.57 -8.58 -4.26
N VAL A 22 -8.12 -9.01 -5.41
CA VAL A 22 -8.87 -10.29 -5.46
C VAL A 22 -7.95 -11.47 -5.12
N LYS A 23 -6.73 -11.51 -5.69
CA LYS A 23 -5.72 -12.52 -5.33
C LYS A 23 -5.36 -12.46 -3.84
N GLU A 24 -5.27 -11.26 -3.27
CA GLU A 24 -5.03 -11.08 -1.82
C GLU A 24 -6.20 -11.64 -0.99
N ALA A 25 -7.45 -11.40 -1.42
CA ALA A 25 -8.61 -11.99 -0.78
C ALA A 25 -8.61 -13.53 -0.87
N ASP A 26 -8.18 -14.11 -1.98
CA ASP A 26 -8.05 -15.57 -2.12
C ASP A 26 -7.08 -16.16 -1.10
N VAL A 27 -5.94 -15.51 -0.85
CA VAL A 27 -4.99 -15.92 0.20
C VAL A 27 -5.69 -15.92 1.57
N TYR A 28 -6.42 -14.87 1.92
CA TYR A 28 -7.13 -14.83 3.21
C TYR A 28 -8.25 -15.86 3.32
N ARG A 29 -8.93 -16.20 2.21
CA ARG A 29 -9.91 -17.31 2.18
C ARG A 29 -9.25 -18.64 2.51
N GLU A 30 -8.11 -18.93 1.89
CA GLU A 30 -7.35 -20.16 2.13
C GLU A 30 -6.81 -20.24 3.56
N GLU A 31 -6.40 -19.11 4.13
CA GLU A 31 -5.91 -19.01 5.51
C GLU A 31 -7.02 -19.02 6.56
N GLY A 32 -8.29 -18.86 6.15
CA GLY A 32 -9.43 -18.75 7.06
C GLY A 32 -9.45 -17.44 7.84
N ASP A 33 -8.80 -16.41 7.32
CA ASP A 33 -8.70 -15.10 7.94
C ASP A 33 -9.84 -14.17 7.49
N SER A 34 -10.90 -14.15 8.29
CA SER A 34 -12.10 -13.36 8.02
C SER A 34 -11.86 -11.85 8.08
N GLU A 35 -10.89 -11.37 8.88
CA GLU A 35 -10.62 -9.94 9.03
C GLU A 35 -9.88 -9.40 7.82
N GLY A 36 -8.75 -10.01 7.44
CA GLY A 36 -8.01 -9.64 6.24
C GLY A 36 -8.86 -9.78 4.98
N LEU A 37 -9.66 -10.84 4.88
CA LEU A 37 -10.63 -11.03 3.81
C LEU A 37 -11.61 -9.85 3.71
N CYS A 38 -12.23 -9.46 4.84
CA CYS A 38 -13.17 -8.34 4.87
C CYS A 38 -12.48 -7.03 4.44
N GLN A 39 -11.26 -6.76 4.91
CA GLN A 39 -10.50 -5.57 4.52
C GLN A 39 -10.18 -5.55 3.01
N ALA A 40 -9.71 -6.67 2.46
CA ALA A 40 -9.40 -6.80 1.04
C ALA A 40 -10.64 -6.59 0.17
N LEU A 41 -11.76 -7.22 0.50
CA LEU A 41 -13.02 -7.10 -0.24
C LEU A 41 -13.60 -5.68 -0.21
N ASN A 42 -13.50 -4.99 0.93
CA ASN A 42 -13.89 -3.57 1.03
C ASN A 42 -12.97 -2.69 0.16
N ARG A 43 -11.66 -2.94 0.16
CA ARG A 43 -10.71 -2.22 -0.70
C ARG A 43 -11.03 -2.44 -2.18
N TYR A 44 -11.27 -3.68 -2.59
CA TYR A 44 -11.69 -4.03 -3.95
C TYR A 44 -12.97 -3.30 -4.36
N SER A 45 -13.99 -3.34 -3.50
CA SER A 45 -15.28 -2.71 -3.76
C SER A 45 -15.11 -1.22 -4.05
N ARG A 46 -14.37 -0.51 -3.19
CA ARG A 46 -14.07 0.92 -3.37
C ARG A 46 -13.36 1.22 -4.69
N ILE A 47 -12.39 0.40 -5.10
CA ILE A 47 -11.71 0.60 -6.39
C ILE A 47 -12.68 0.50 -7.56
N ILE A 48 -13.52 -0.52 -7.59
CA ILE A 48 -14.46 -0.74 -8.69
C ILE A 48 -15.60 0.29 -8.70
N SER A 49 -16.12 0.68 -7.53
CA SER A 49 -17.32 1.52 -7.46
C SER A 49 -17.06 3.01 -7.26
N GLU A 50 -15.91 3.40 -6.69
CA GLU A 50 -15.61 4.80 -6.34
C GLU A 50 -14.42 5.36 -7.11
N ILE A 51 -13.46 4.55 -7.55
CA ILE A 51 -12.21 5.06 -8.14
C ILE A 51 -12.26 4.92 -9.66
N ILE A 52 -12.37 3.70 -10.18
CA ILE A 52 -12.39 3.41 -11.63
C ILE A 52 -13.42 4.24 -12.41
N PRO A 53 -14.67 4.45 -11.94
CA PRO A 53 -15.67 5.23 -12.68
C PRO A 53 -15.31 6.69 -12.92
N HIS A 54 -14.36 7.26 -12.16
CA HIS A 54 -13.90 8.64 -12.32
C HIS A 54 -12.74 8.77 -13.32
N HIS A 55 -12.22 7.65 -13.85
CA HIS A 55 -11.12 7.68 -14.82
C HIS A 55 -11.60 8.11 -16.22
N PRO A 56 -10.90 9.02 -16.93
CA PRO A 56 -11.35 9.54 -18.23
C PRO A 56 -11.61 8.48 -19.31
N GLY A 57 -10.83 7.40 -19.29
CA GLY A 57 -10.99 6.25 -20.18
C GLY A 57 -12.05 5.23 -19.77
N TYR A 58 -12.81 5.48 -18.69
CA TYR A 58 -13.82 4.56 -18.19
C TYR A 58 -14.99 4.42 -19.17
N SER A 59 -15.44 3.18 -19.38
CA SER A 59 -16.64 2.86 -20.13
C SER A 59 -17.40 1.74 -19.44
N VAL A 60 -18.69 1.95 -19.22
CA VAL A 60 -19.61 0.97 -18.60
C VAL A 60 -19.72 -0.32 -19.44
N HIS A 61 -19.44 -0.23 -20.74
CA HIS A 61 -19.59 -1.32 -21.69
C HIS A 61 -18.28 -2.07 -21.99
N SER A 62 -17.17 -1.73 -21.32
CA SER A 62 -15.92 -2.46 -21.54
C SER A 62 -16.04 -3.91 -21.04
N ASN A 63 -15.38 -4.84 -21.74
CA ASN A 63 -15.37 -6.25 -21.33
C ASN A 63 -14.78 -6.42 -19.92
N GLU A 64 -13.72 -5.67 -19.59
CA GLU A 64 -13.11 -5.64 -18.25
C GLU A 64 -14.12 -5.20 -17.18
N MET A 65 -14.88 -4.13 -17.44
CA MET A 65 -15.87 -3.65 -16.48
C MET A 65 -17.01 -4.65 -16.29
N LEU A 66 -17.46 -5.29 -17.37
CA LEU A 66 -18.48 -6.34 -17.29
C LEU A 66 -18.00 -7.56 -16.48
N GLN A 67 -16.72 -7.93 -16.58
CA GLN A 67 -16.11 -8.97 -15.76
C GLN A 67 -16.09 -8.55 -14.29
N HIS A 68 -15.54 -7.36 -13.99
CA HIS A 68 -15.45 -6.87 -12.61
C HIS A 68 -16.81 -6.62 -11.96
N LYS A 69 -17.85 -6.31 -12.75
CA LYS A 69 -19.24 -6.18 -12.27
C LYS A 69 -19.76 -7.51 -11.71
N LYS A 70 -19.46 -8.64 -12.37
CA LYS A 70 -19.86 -9.98 -11.87
C LYS A 70 -19.16 -10.29 -10.56
N ILE A 71 -17.84 -10.03 -10.50
CA ILE A 71 -17.05 -10.22 -9.28
C ILE A 71 -17.59 -9.34 -8.16
N LEU A 72 -17.90 -8.06 -8.42
CA LEU A 72 -18.44 -7.15 -7.41
C LEU A 72 -19.77 -7.64 -6.81
N GLN A 73 -20.63 -8.29 -7.61
CA GLN A 73 -21.87 -8.90 -7.11
C GLN A 73 -21.61 -10.08 -6.18
N GLU A 74 -20.57 -10.87 -6.44
CA GLU A 74 -20.15 -11.98 -5.57
C GLU A 74 -19.54 -11.44 -4.28
N VAL A 75 -18.63 -10.46 -4.40
CA VAL A 75 -18.00 -9.76 -3.27
C VAL A 75 -19.04 -9.12 -2.34
N ALA A 76 -20.08 -8.49 -2.88
CA ALA A 76 -21.16 -7.91 -2.10
C ALA A 76 -21.87 -8.95 -1.22
N LYS A 77 -22.20 -10.12 -1.77
CA LYS A 77 -22.84 -11.22 -1.02
C LYS A 77 -21.93 -11.78 0.05
N GLU A 78 -20.65 -11.92 -0.27
CA GLU A 78 -19.64 -12.43 0.68
C GLU A 78 -19.45 -11.47 1.85
N LEU A 79 -19.35 -10.16 1.59
CA LEU A 79 -19.26 -9.14 2.63
C LEU A 79 -20.50 -9.14 3.55
N GLU A 80 -21.71 -9.31 3.01
CA GLU A 80 -22.93 -9.42 3.83
C GLU A 80 -22.89 -10.63 4.77
N ASN A 81 -22.39 -11.77 4.28
CA ASN A 81 -22.21 -12.99 5.07
C ASN A 81 -21.14 -12.81 6.16
N LEU A 82 -19.97 -12.26 5.81
CA LEU A 82 -18.87 -12.01 6.75
C LEU A 82 -19.30 -11.04 7.86
N ASN A 83 -19.96 -9.94 7.52
CA ASN A 83 -20.47 -8.97 8.50
C ASN A 83 -21.46 -9.62 9.47
N SER A 84 -22.31 -10.53 8.98
CA SER A 84 -23.25 -11.28 9.82
C SER A 84 -22.55 -12.25 10.78
N GLN A 85 -21.47 -12.89 10.32
CA GLN A 85 -20.65 -13.80 11.14
C GLN A 85 -19.89 -13.03 12.24
N ILE A 86 -19.22 -11.93 11.87
CA ILE A 86 -18.49 -11.07 12.81
C ILE A 86 -19.43 -10.47 13.87
N ALA A 87 -20.63 -10.05 13.47
CA ALA A 87 -21.66 -9.58 14.42
C ALA A 87 -22.10 -10.71 15.37
N GLY A 88 -22.27 -11.93 14.88
CA GLY A 88 -22.63 -13.11 15.68
C GLY A 88 -21.54 -13.54 16.68
N GLU A 89 -20.27 -13.46 16.30
CA GLU A 89 -19.13 -13.79 17.17
C GLU A 89 -18.94 -12.77 18.29
N ASN A 90 -19.11 -11.47 18.00
CA ASN A 90 -19.08 -10.43 19.03
C ASN A 90 -20.20 -10.59 20.07
N VAL A 91 -21.38 -11.07 19.66
CA VAL A 91 -22.49 -11.43 20.57
C VAL A 91 -22.16 -12.67 21.41
N ARG A 92 -21.44 -13.66 20.85
CA ARG A 92 -20.99 -14.85 21.61
C ARG A 92 -19.89 -14.50 22.62
N ILE A 93 -18.92 -13.67 22.24
CA ILE A 93 -17.82 -13.24 23.12
C ILE A 93 -18.35 -12.37 24.27
N SER A 94 -19.32 -11.48 24.02
CA SER A 94 -19.98 -10.69 25.08
C SER A 94 -20.83 -11.54 26.03
N ARG A 95 -21.47 -12.62 25.53
CA ARG A 95 -22.18 -13.60 26.36
C ARG A 95 -21.25 -14.50 27.18
N CYS A 96 -20.07 -14.83 26.65
CA CYS A 96 -19.07 -15.62 27.39
C CYS A 96 -18.41 -14.78 28.51
N SER A 97 -18.20 -13.48 28.25
CA SER A 97 -17.62 -12.54 29.23
C SER A 97 -18.58 -12.11 30.34
N THR A 98 -19.88 -12.43 30.23
CA THR A 98 -20.91 -12.14 31.26
C THR A 98 -21.29 -13.36 32.10
N GLY A 99 -20.61 -14.50 31.92
CA GLY A 99 -20.88 -15.76 32.62
C GLY A 99 -20.03 -16.06 33.85
N TYR A 100 -18.99 -15.28 34.16
CA TYR A 100 -18.14 -15.45 35.35
C TYR A 100 -18.46 -14.39 36.41
N ASP A 101 -19.62 -14.53 37.07
CA ASP A 101 -19.90 -13.95 38.39
C ASP A 101 -21.26 -14.48 38.90
N ARG A 102 -21.34 -15.80 39.16
CA ARG A 102 -22.38 -16.38 40.04
C ARG A 102 -21.82 -17.58 40.81
N GLN A 103 -21.15 -17.28 41.91
CA GLN A 103 -21.02 -18.15 43.09
C GLN A 103 -21.45 -17.26 44.28
N SER A 104 -22.65 -17.46 44.82
CA SER A 104 -23.05 -18.47 45.82
C SER A 104 -23.04 -17.83 47.20
N GLU A 105 -24.21 -17.53 47.76
CA GLU A 105 -24.37 -17.47 49.22
C GLU A 105 -25.81 -17.75 49.62
N SER A 106 -25.95 -18.83 50.38
CA SER A 106 -27.17 -19.32 50.99
C SER A 106 -27.10 -19.07 52.50
N GLY A 107 -28.15 -18.49 53.08
CA GLY A 107 -28.64 -18.89 54.42
C GLY A 107 -28.35 -18.00 55.64
N SER A 108 -29.45 -17.38 56.13
CA SER A 108 -29.95 -17.39 57.52
C SER A 108 -29.60 -16.26 58.53
N HIS A 109 -30.64 -15.95 59.31
CA HIS A 109 -30.89 -14.90 60.32
C HIS A 109 -29.95 -14.86 61.55
N ASN A 110 -29.75 -13.68 62.18
CA ASN A 110 -30.47 -13.24 63.40
C ASN A 110 -30.07 -11.83 63.92
N SER A 111 -30.89 -11.31 64.83
CA SER A 111 -31.11 -9.91 65.25
C SER A 111 -30.15 -9.22 66.26
N ASN A 112 -30.20 -7.87 66.19
CA ASN A 112 -30.35 -6.85 67.26
C ASN A 112 -29.16 -6.13 67.97
N ASN A 113 -29.33 -4.78 67.97
CA ASN A 113 -28.92 -3.70 68.90
C ASN A 113 -27.43 -3.27 68.92
N GLY A 114 -27.03 -2.00 68.92
CA GLY A 114 -27.71 -0.68 68.98
C GLY A 114 -26.64 0.45 69.12
N HIS A 115 -27.10 1.72 69.12
CA HIS A 115 -26.39 3.03 69.19
C HIS A 115 -25.94 3.65 67.83
N LYS A 116 -26.61 4.69 67.28
CA LYS A 116 -26.71 6.14 67.66
C LYS A 116 -25.31 6.81 67.63
N ASP A 117 -24.96 7.75 66.75
CA ASP A 117 -25.59 9.07 66.53
C ASP A 117 -25.17 9.78 65.20
N ILE A 118 -26.15 10.50 64.59
CA ILE A 118 -26.15 11.90 64.08
C ILE A 118 -25.08 12.30 63.02
N TYR A 119 -25.41 12.65 61.75
CA TYR A 119 -26.21 13.79 61.26
C TYR A 119 -27.07 13.50 60.00
N HIS A 120 -28.36 13.86 60.06
CA HIS A 120 -29.29 14.17 58.93
C HIS A 120 -28.90 15.55 58.34
N GLY A 121 -29.10 15.96 57.08
CA GLY A 121 -29.81 15.53 55.87
C GLY A 121 -29.87 16.79 54.97
N MET A 122 -29.73 16.74 53.64
CA MET A 122 -30.87 16.83 52.73
C MET A 122 -30.48 16.52 51.26
N PHE A 123 -31.30 15.65 50.66
CA PHE A 123 -31.54 15.26 49.27
C PHE A 123 -30.98 16.07 48.08
N ARG A 124 -30.43 15.36 47.07
CA ARG A 124 -31.08 15.18 45.75
C ARG A 124 -30.39 14.13 44.85
N THR A 125 -31.22 13.57 43.99
CA THR A 125 -31.05 12.39 43.12
C THR A 125 -30.13 12.60 41.91
N LYS A 126 -29.41 11.54 41.51
CA LYS A 126 -29.47 10.86 40.19
C LYS A 126 -28.17 10.08 39.90
N GLY A 127 -28.35 8.85 39.42
CA GLY A 127 -27.27 7.93 39.05
C GLY A 127 -26.38 8.48 37.93
N ARG A 128 -25.11 8.07 37.98
CA ARG A 128 -24.13 8.28 36.90
C ARG A 128 -23.74 6.91 36.34
N THR A 129 -24.34 6.61 35.20
CA THR A 129 -23.93 5.57 34.27
C THR A 129 -22.48 5.79 33.87
N ILE A 130 -21.63 4.78 34.07
CA ILE A 130 -20.25 4.77 33.55
C ILE A 130 -20.36 4.57 32.02
N HIS A 131 -20.23 5.67 31.28
CA HIS A 131 -20.14 5.63 29.83
C HIS A 131 -18.75 5.12 29.42
N ARG A 132 -18.63 3.80 29.24
CA ARG A 132 -17.54 3.21 28.45
C ARG A 132 -17.96 3.22 26.98
N ARG A 133 -17.92 4.41 26.35
CA ARG A 133 -18.07 4.55 24.89
C ARG A 133 -16.74 4.11 24.26
N LYS A 134 -16.65 2.86 23.83
CA LYS A 134 -15.66 2.50 22.81
C LYS A 134 -16.10 3.22 21.53
N HIS A 135 -15.23 4.06 21.00
CA HIS A 135 -15.41 4.69 19.70
C HIS A 135 -15.42 3.57 18.67
N VAL A 136 -16.60 3.21 18.18
CA VAL A 136 -16.78 2.32 17.04
C VAL A 136 -16.52 3.20 15.83
N GLU A 137 -15.43 2.96 15.11
CA GLU A 137 -15.27 3.50 13.75
C GLU A 137 -16.51 3.12 12.95
N LEU A 138 -17.07 4.12 12.29
CA LEU A 138 -18.30 4.02 11.52
C LEU A 138 -18.14 2.90 10.49
N ILE A 139 -18.93 1.84 10.65
CA ILE A 139 -19.08 0.75 9.69
C ILE A 139 -19.33 1.38 8.30
N CYS A 140 -18.52 0.99 7.30
CA CYS A 140 -18.71 1.38 5.91
C CYS A 140 -20.16 1.12 5.47
N PRO A 141 -20.70 1.91 4.52
CA PRO A 141 -22.05 1.68 4.00
C PRO A 141 -22.19 0.21 3.56
N THR A 142 -23.29 -0.43 3.97
CA THR A 142 -23.63 -1.80 3.61
C THR A 142 -23.49 -2.01 2.09
N ALA A 143 -23.15 -3.22 1.64
CA ALA A 143 -23.00 -3.53 0.21
C ALA A 143 -24.24 -3.12 -0.65
N THR A 144 -25.41 -3.07 -0.02
CA THR A 144 -26.66 -2.54 -0.56
C THR A 144 -26.59 -1.04 -0.92
N ASP A 145 -25.92 -0.21 -0.13
CA ASP A 145 -25.70 1.22 -0.41
C ASP A 145 -24.71 1.42 -1.57
N ILE A 146 -23.71 0.55 -1.70
CA ILE A 146 -22.73 0.58 -2.79
C ILE A 146 -23.40 0.19 -4.12
N MET A 147 -24.21 -0.87 -4.12
CA MET A 147 -25.00 -1.27 -5.29
C MET A 147 -26.08 -0.26 -5.65
N SER A 148 -26.72 0.38 -4.67
CA SER A 148 -27.69 1.45 -4.91
C SER A 148 -27.05 2.64 -5.63
N ARG A 149 -25.88 3.11 -5.18
CA ARG A 149 -25.12 4.18 -5.87
C ARG A 149 -24.71 3.77 -7.29
N TYR A 150 -24.30 2.51 -7.48
CA TYR A 150 -23.95 2.00 -8.81
C TYR A 150 -25.15 1.94 -9.76
N THR A 151 -26.34 1.52 -9.29
CA THR A 151 -27.56 1.51 -10.11
C THR A 151 -27.97 2.91 -10.56
N THR A 152 -27.78 3.94 -9.73
CA THR A 152 -28.09 5.34 -10.09
C THR A 152 -27.23 5.86 -11.26
N PHE A 153 -26.02 5.34 -11.45
CA PHE A 153 -25.16 5.71 -12.59
C PHE A 153 -25.59 5.07 -13.93
N GLN A 154 -26.52 4.11 -13.94
CA GLN A 154 -26.96 3.41 -15.15
C GLN A 154 -28.16 4.09 -15.88
N ASP A 155 -28.81 5.09 -15.29
CA ASP A 155 -30.12 5.61 -15.75
C ASP A 155 -30.07 6.93 -16.56
N PHE A 156 -29.02 7.16 -17.37
CA PHE A 156 -29.01 8.27 -18.33
C PHE A 156 -29.31 7.78 -19.76
N PRO A 157 -30.39 8.24 -20.42
CA PRO A 157 -30.70 7.81 -21.79
C PRO A 157 -29.74 8.46 -22.80
N PHE A 158 -29.07 7.62 -23.60
CA PHE A 158 -28.12 8.02 -24.65
C PHE A 158 -28.80 8.02 -26.03
N ASN A 159 -28.46 8.99 -26.88
CA ASN A 159 -28.91 9.13 -28.27
C ASN A 159 -27.78 8.63 -29.20
N PRO A 160 -28.00 7.70 -30.16
CA PRO A 160 -26.91 7.07 -30.88
C PRO A 160 -26.63 7.79 -32.20
N HIS A 161 -25.41 8.28 -32.37
CA HIS A 161 -24.73 8.34 -33.67
C HIS A 161 -23.24 8.43 -33.38
N PHE A 162 -22.44 7.47 -33.86
CA PHE A 162 -21.24 7.74 -34.67
C PHE A 162 -20.55 6.45 -35.12
N ASP A 163 -19.94 6.59 -36.29
CA ASP A 163 -19.42 5.58 -37.18
C ASP A 163 -18.28 4.72 -36.64
N ILE A 164 -18.29 3.47 -37.09
CA ILE A 164 -17.23 2.48 -36.90
C ILE A 164 -16.00 2.95 -37.70
N ASN A 165 -14.93 3.32 -36.99
CA ASN A 165 -13.60 3.45 -37.57
C ASN A 165 -12.68 2.40 -36.93
N VAL A 166 -12.30 1.42 -37.75
CA VAL A 166 -11.32 0.38 -37.41
C VAL A 166 -9.95 1.05 -37.39
N ASN A 167 -9.44 1.37 -36.21
CA ASN A 167 -8.08 1.86 -36.04
C ASN A 167 -7.21 0.86 -35.29
N ALA A 168 -6.00 0.72 -35.83
CA ALA A 168 -4.97 -0.24 -35.49
C ALA A 168 -4.62 -0.30 -34.00
N VAL A 169 -4.20 -1.50 -33.59
CA VAL A 169 -3.72 -1.85 -32.25
C VAL A 169 -2.56 -0.93 -31.86
N ASN A 170 -2.82 0.00 -30.95
CA ASN A 170 -1.85 0.93 -30.41
C ASN A 170 -1.36 0.42 -29.04
N HIS A 171 -0.10 0.02 -28.98
CA HIS A 171 0.64 -0.39 -27.79
C HIS A 171 0.66 0.72 -26.73
N TYR A 172 -0.06 0.59 -25.61
CA TYR A 172 0.03 1.56 -24.50
C TYR A 172 -0.46 1.01 -23.15
N PHE A 173 0.31 0.22 -22.37
CA PHE A 173 -0.05 -0.08 -20.96
C PHE A 173 1.10 -0.68 -20.11
N PRO A 174 1.53 -0.09 -18.96
CA PRO A 174 1.36 1.26 -18.41
C PRO A 174 2.48 2.26 -18.79
N SER A 175 2.31 3.52 -18.35
CA SER A 175 2.92 4.78 -18.84
C SER A 175 3.85 5.47 -17.81
N PRO A 176 4.27 6.74 -18.04
CA PRO A 176 5.60 7.25 -18.33
C PRO A 176 6.61 7.31 -17.14
N ALA A 177 6.37 6.58 -16.03
CA ALA A 177 7.24 6.62 -14.85
C ALA A 177 8.62 5.98 -15.05
N ILE A 178 8.82 5.24 -16.15
CA ILE A 178 10.15 4.72 -16.50
C ILE A 178 10.78 5.53 -17.65
N SER A 179 10.06 6.45 -18.30
CA SER A 179 10.53 7.19 -19.48
C SER A 179 10.93 8.63 -19.14
N CYS A 180 11.98 8.80 -18.35
CA CYS A 180 12.69 10.07 -18.25
C CYS A 180 14.05 9.92 -18.96
N VAL A 181 14.06 9.97 -20.30
CA VAL A 181 15.30 10.19 -21.04
C VAL A 181 15.42 11.68 -21.30
N GLU A 182 16.49 12.30 -20.78
CA GLU A 182 16.99 13.52 -21.41
C GLU A 182 18.52 13.57 -21.42
N ALA A 183 19.03 14.21 -22.47
CA ALA A 183 20.44 14.33 -22.82
C ALA A 183 21.25 15.06 -21.72
N PRO A 184 22.57 14.78 -21.59
CA PRO A 184 23.38 15.30 -20.49
C PRO A 184 23.40 16.84 -20.48
N PRO A 185 23.24 17.49 -19.30
CA PRO A 185 23.47 18.91 -19.23
C PRO A 185 24.98 19.18 -19.29
N VAL A 186 25.36 20.10 -20.17
CA VAL A 186 26.67 20.74 -20.14
C VAL A 186 26.73 21.60 -18.87
N ILE A 187 27.40 21.10 -17.84
CA ILE A 187 27.90 21.81 -16.65
C ILE A 187 26.83 22.69 -15.96
N GLY A 188 26.19 22.14 -14.93
CA GLY A 188 25.35 22.90 -14.00
C GLY A 188 25.71 22.55 -12.55
N HIS A 189 26.05 23.56 -11.76
CA HIS A 189 26.49 23.46 -10.37
C HIS A 189 25.49 22.69 -9.47
N VAL A 190 25.98 21.66 -8.78
CA VAL A 190 25.31 21.03 -7.65
C VAL A 190 25.43 21.96 -6.43
N SER A 191 24.33 22.59 -6.02
CA SER A 191 24.29 23.39 -4.80
C SER A 191 24.05 22.50 -3.59
N GLN A 192 24.98 22.56 -2.64
CA GLN A 192 24.96 21.86 -1.36
C GLN A 192 23.78 22.35 -0.51
N ILE A 193 22.88 21.43 -0.14
CA ILE A 193 21.94 21.67 0.96
C ILE A 193 22.59 21.10 2.23
N THR A 194 22.80 21.98 3.20
CA THR A 194 23.41 21.66 4.50
C THR A 194 22.40 20.94 5.40
N PHE A 195 22.74 19.74 5.85
CA PHE A 195 22.00 19.02 6.90
C PHE A 195 22.35 19.58 8.29
N PRO A 196 21.40 19.76 9.23
CA PRO A 196 21.73 20.01 10.63
C PRO A 196 22.17 18.70 11.32
N GLU A 197 23.31 18.73 12.00
CA GLU A 197 23.83 17.62 12.83
C GLU A 197 22.92 17.28 14.04
N PRO A 198 22.98 16.02 14.55
CA PRO A 198 22.14 15.58 15.66
C PRO A 198 22.74 15.96 17.02
N ASN A 199 22.13 16.91 17.71
CA ASN A 199 22.44 17.16 19.13
C ASN A 199 21.78 16.10 20.03
N LYS A 200 22.62 15.35 20.73
CA LYS A 200 22.26 14.44 21.83
C LYS A 200 21.57 15.20 22.96
N LEU A 201 20.32 14.86 23.30
CA LEU A 201 19.85 14.88 24.68
C LEU A 201 18.66 13.93 24.90
N HIS A 202 18.59 13.43 26.12
CA HIS A 202 17.82 12.30 26.65
C HIS A 202 16.27 12.43 26.57
N VAL A 203 15.64 11.29 26.23
CA VAL A 203 14.44 10.66 26.81
C VAL A 203 13.35 11.56 27.41
N GLU A 204 12.18 11.58 26.77
CA GLU A 204 10.88 11.43 27.44
C GLU A 204 9.90 10.72 26.49
N ALA A 205 9.43 9.54 26.92
CA ALA A 205 8.46 8.74 26.20
C ALA A 205 7.07 9.32 26.41
N CYS A 206 6.48 9.87 25.36
CA CYS A 206 5.09 10.31 25.35
C CYS A 206 4.31 9.43 24.37
N ASN A 207 3.49 8.54 24.94
CA ASN A 207 2.46 7.79 24.24
C ASN A 207 1.46 8.77 23.62
N GLU A 208 1.64 9.10 22.35
CA GLU A 208 0.55 9.60 21.53
C GLU A 208 0.12 8.49 20.58
N SER A 209 -1.11 8.03 20.82
CA SER A 209 -1.87 7.10 20.00
C SER A 209 -2.08 7.73 18.62
N SER A 210 -1.09 7.62 17.75
CA SER A 210 -1.27 7.80 16.32
C SER A 210 -2.14 6.65 15.83
N THR A 211 -3.28 6.99 15.24
CA THR A 211 -4.03 6.07 14.39
C THR A 211 -3.20 5.84 13.13
N SER A 212 -2.04 5.20 13.25
CA SER A 212 -1.25 4.76 12.11
C SER A 212 -2.00 3.58 11.50
N LYS A 213 -2.35 3.76 10.24
CA LYS A 213 -2.89 2.71 9.39
C LYS A 213 -1.80 1.62 9.33
N ALA A 214 -2.00 0.51 10.06
CA ALA A 214 -0.98 -0.53 10.18
C ALA A 214 -0.65 -1.09 8.80
N THR A 215 0.49 -0.68 8.25
CA THR A 215 1.07 -1.26 7.03
C THR A 215 1.51 -2.68 7.34
N LYS A 216 1.33 -3.58 6.38
CA LYS A 216 1.72 -4.98 6.56
C LYS A 216 3.23 -5.11 6.70
N ASP A 217 3.66 -6.11 7.48
CA ASP A 217 5.07 -6.44 7.62
C ASP A 217 5.65 -6.88 6.27
N VAL A 218 6.87 -6.43 5.96
CA VAL A 218 7.59 -6.82 4.75
C VAL A 218 8.88 -7.50 5.16
N HIS A 219 9.15 -8.68 4.63
CA HIS A 219 10.41 -9.39 4.81
C HIS A 219 11.18 -9.44 3.51
N ILE A 220 12.49 -9.19 3.57
CA ILE A 220 13.39 -9.25 2.41
C ILE A 220 14.62 -10.09 2.72
N SER A 221 15.10 -10.84 1.72
CA SER A 221 16.33 -11.61 1.85
C SER A 221 17.56 -10.70 1.79
N ALA A 222 18.46 -10.81 2.77
CA ALA A 222 19.77 -10.13 2.71
C ALA A 222 20.56 -10.58 1.47
N GLY A 223 20.50 -11.88 1.16
CA GLY A 223 21.18 -12.45 0.00
C GLY A 223 20.64 -11.93 -1.33
N LEU A 224 19.38 -11.49 -1.40
CA LEU A 224 18.83 -10.88 -2.61
C LEU A 224 19.52 -9.55 -2.93
N MET A 225 19.77 -8.71 -1.91
CA MET A 225 20.46 -7.43 -2.08
C MET A 225 21.93 -7.63 -2.47
N GLU A 226 22.59 -8.64 -1.90
CA GLU A 226 23.98 -9.00 -2.24
C GLU A 226 24.09 -9.51 -3.68
N GLU A 227 23.20 -10.43 -4.08
CA GLU A 227 23.19 -11.00 -5.43
C GLU A 227 22.82 -9.95 -6.49
N PHE A 228 21.90 -9.02 -6.17
CA PHE A 228 21.64 -7.86 -7.02
C PHE A 228 22.92 -7.04 -7.29
N MET A 229 23.75 -6.80 -6.28
CA MET A 229 25.00 -6.07 -6.46
C MET A 229 26.00 -6.81 -7.34
N GLU A 230 26.09 -8.14 -7.25
CA GLU A 230 26.95 -8.91 -8.17
C GLU A 230 26.43 -8.83 -9.62
N LEU A 231 25.10 -8.88 -9.82
CA LEU A 231 24.46 -8.72 -11.13
C LEU A 231 24.57 -7.31 -11.72
N ALA A 232 24.74 -6.28 -10.88
CA ALA A 232 24.89 -4.88 -11.27
C ALA A 232 26.36 -4.46 -11.42
N LYS A 233 27.31 -5.25 -10.90
CA LYS A 233 28.73 -4.91 -10.76
C LYS A 233 29.38 -4.29 -12.00
N VAL A 234 29.18 -4.89 -13.18
CA VAL A 234 29.78 -4.40 -14.43
C VAL A 234 29.31 -2.99 -14.80
N ASN A 235 28.05 -2.68 -14.52
CA ASN A 235 27.50 -1.34 -14.73
C ASN A 235 27.99 -0.39 -13.63
N THR A 236 27.97 -0.82 -12.37
CA THR A 236 28.43 -0.03 -11.24
C THR A 236 29.90 0.38 -11.38
N GLU A 237 30.78 -0.50 -11.84
CA GLU A 237 32.19 -0.19 -12.12
C GLU A 237 32.38 0.85 -13.23
N LYS A 238 31.38 1.00 -14.11
CA LYS A 238 31.35 1.99 -15.20
C LYS A 238 30.58 3.25 -14.84
N ASP A 239 30.22 3.43 -13.57
CA ASP A 239 29.37 4.52 -13.10
C ASP A 239 28.02 4.56 -13.84
N LEU A 240 27.42 3.39 -14.06
CA LEU A 240 26.08 3.24 -14.62
C LEU A 240 25.13 2.62 -13.59
N GLU A 241 23.95 3.22 -13.44
CA GLU A 241 22.91 2.68 -12.59
C GLU A 241 22.33 1.38 -13.17
N THR A 242 21.88 0.49 -12.29
CA THR A 242 21.13 -0.71 -12.64
C THR A 242 19.91 -0.79 -11.75
N CYS A 243 18.76 -1.20 -12.29
CA CYS A 243 17.55 -1.50 -11.54
C CYS A 243 17.11 -2.96 -11.64
N GLY A 244 16.36 -3.40 -10.65
CA GLY A 244 15.66 -4.68 -10.57
C GLY A 244 14.29 -4.50 -9.91
N ILE A 245 13.35 -5.37 -10.25
CA ILE A 245 11.98 -5.34 -9.74
C ILE A 245 11.81 -6.40 -8.66
N LEU A 246 11.17 -6.02 -7.56
CA LEU A 246 10.97 -6.88 -6.39
C LEU A 246 9.58 -7.52 -6.45
N GLY A 247 9.54 -8.85 -6.55
CA GLY A 247 8.34 -9.66 -6.44
C GLY A 247 8.20 -10.22 -5.03
N ALA A 248 6.98 -10.18 -4.49
CA ALA A 248 6.67 -10.75 -3.18
C ALA A 248 5.52 -11.75 -3.23
N SER A 249 5.60 -12.78 -2.38
CA SER A 249 4.46 -13.61 -1.99
C SER A 249 3.81 -13.07 -0.71
N LEU A 250 2.49 -13.19 -0.59
CA LEU A 250 1.75 -12.82 0.62
C LEU A 250 1.42 -14.08 1.45
N LYS A 251 1.65 -14.02 2.77
CA LYS A 251 1.24 -15.07 3.71
C LYS A 251 0.99 -14.48 5.09
N LYS A 252 -0.14 -14.78 5.73
CA LYS A 252 -0.51 -14.33 7.08
C LYS A 252 -0.30 -12.84 7.31
N HIS A 253 -0.80 -12.01 6.40
CA HIS A 253 -0.61 -10.55 6.41
C HIS A 253 0.84 -10.07 6.31
N THR A 254 1.78 -10.91 5.88
CA THR A 254 3.18 -10.53 5.69
C THR A 254 3.58 -10.73 4.23
N TYR A 255 4.15 -9.68 3.64
CA TYR A 255 4.77 -9.76 2.32
C TYR A 255 6.19 -10.27 2.45
N TYR A 256 6.54 -11.28 1.65
CA TYR A 256 7.89 -11.83 1.59
C TYR A 256 8.46 -11.54 0.21
N ILE A 257 9.35 -10.54 0.12
CA ILE A 257 10.13 -10.22 -1.07
C ILE A 257 11.12 -11.37 -1.30
N ASN A 258 10.77 -12.24 -2.24
CA ASN A 258 11.45 -13.49 -2.52
C ASN A 258 11.79 -13.64 -4.01
N THR A 259 11.54 -12.63 -4.83
CA THR A 259 11.83 -12.69 -6.26
C THR A 259 12.47 -11.39 -6.71
N LEU A 260 13.58 -11.50 -7.45
CA LEU A 260 14.23 -10.39 -8.12
C LEU A 260 14.12 -10.60 -9.63
N VAL A 261 13.46 -9.68 -10.32
CA VAL A 261 13.43 -9.65 -11.79
C VAL A 261 14.44 -8.62 -12.26
N MET A 262 15.43 -9.03 -13.05
CA MET A 262 16.37 -8.11 -13.70
C MET A 262 15.88 -7.81 -15.12
N PRO A 263 15.23 -6.66 -15.35
CA PRO A 263 14.70 -6.35 -16.66
C PRO A 263 15.83 -5.98 -17.63
N LYS A 264 15.52 -6.11 -18.93
CA LYS A 264 16.25 -5.34 -19.96
C LYS A 264 16.11 -3.87 -19.60
N GLN A 265 17.17 -3.09 -19.73
CA GLN A 265 17.17 -1.71 -19.24
C GLN A 265 18.15 -0.82 -20.00
N GLU A 266 17.87 0.48 -20.03
CA GLU A 266 18.79 1.53 -20.45
C GLU A 266 19.33 2.24 -19.21
N SER A 267 20.65 2.45 -19.15
CA SER A 267 21.34 2.94 -17.95
C SER A 267 22.16 4.18 -18.26
N THR A 268 22.11 5.16 -17.36
CA THR A 268 23.00 6.32 -17.29
C THR A 268 23.67 6.36 -15.90
N SER A 269 24.50 7.38 -15.62
CA SER A 269 25.11 7.54 -14.30
C SER A 269 24.17 8.07 -13.23
N SER A 270 22.96 8.47 -13.59
CA SER A 270 21.96 9.06 -12.68
C SER A 270 20.53 8.57 -12.91
N SER A 271 20.34 7.56 -13.76
CA SER A 271 19.03 6.95 -14.01
C SER A 271 19.17 5.57 -14.64
N CYS A 272 18.16 4.73 -14.42
CA CYS A 272 18.01 3.45 -15.11
C CYS A 272 16.54 3.21 -15.45
N GLN A 273 16.29 2.84 -16.71
CA GLN A 273 14.96 2.63 -17.27
C GLN A 273 14.77 1.17 -17.64
N ALA A 274 13.88 0.47 -16.93
CA ALA A 274 13.43 -0.86 -17.32
C ALA A 274 12.66 -0.82 -18.66
N LEU A 275 12.91 -1.81 -19.49
CA LEU A 275 12.28 -2.04 -20.78
C LEU A 275 11.35 -3.25 -20.69
N ASN A 276 10.40 -3.34 -21.62
CA ASN A 276 9.49 -4.49 -21.79
C ASN A 276 8.69 -4.82 -20.52
N GLU A 277 7.97 -3.83 -19.99
CA GLU A 277 7.14 -3.98 -18.78
C GLU A 277 6.08 -5.09 -18.88
N GLU A 278 5.57 -5.39 -20.08
CA GLU A 278 4.62 -6.49 -20.29
C GLU A 278 5.22 -7.85 -19.93
N GLU A 279 6.50 -8.07 -20.25
CA GLU A 279 7.20 -9.32 -19.92
C GLU A 279 7.50 -9.38 -18.41
N ILE A 280 7.88 -8.26 -17.79
CA ILE A 280 8.02 -8.16 -16.33
C ILE A 280 6.69 -8.52 -15.65
N HIS A 281 5.59 -7.94 -16.12
CA HIS A 281 4.26 -8.20 -15.60
C HIS A 281 3.85 -9.66 -15.79
N ALA A 282 4.15 -10.26 -16.95
CA ALA A 282 3.84 -11.66 -17.23
C ALA A 282 4.59 -12.62 -16.29
N ILE A 283 5.86 -12.32 -15.96
CA ILE A 283 6.63 -13.09 -14.97
C ILE A 283 5.98 -12.97 -13.59
N LEU A 284 5.73 -11.75 -13.13
CA LEU A 284 5.13 -11.53 -11.81
C LEU A 284 3.74 -12.16 -11.71
N ASP A 285 2.91 -12.11 -12.76
CA ASP A 285 1.57 -12.69 -12.71
C ASP A 285 1.57 -14.21 -12.84
N GLY A 286 2.46 -14.77 -13.66
CA GLY A 286 2.64 -16.21 -13.81
C GLY A 286 3.04 -16.89 -12.50
N GLU A 287 3.92 -16.26 -11.74
CA GLU A 287 4.35 -16.72 -10.41
C GLU A 287 3.41 -16.24 -9.28
N SER A 288 2.30 -15.58 -9.61
CA SER A 288 1.34 -15.03 -8.63
C SER A 288 1.95 -14.09 -7.59
N LEU A 289 2.96 -13.31 -8.01
CA LEU A 289 3.68 -12.36 -7.19
C LEU A 289 3.03 -10.97 -7.21
N TYR A 290 3.25 -10.24 -6.11
CA TYR A 290 2.94 -8.82 -5.97
C TYR A 290 4.17 -7.99 -6.31
N PRO A 291 4.02 -6.89 -7.08
CA PRO A 291 5.13 -5.95 -7.33
C PRO A 291 5.39 -5.14 -6.06
N ALA A 292 6.26 -5.67 -5.21
CA ALA A 292 6.53 -5.16 -3.86
C ALA A 292 7.55 -4.01 -3.85
N GLY A 293 7.95 -3.52 -5.01
CA GLY A 293 8.88 -2.41 -5.14
C GLY A 293 9.99 -2.69 -6.12
N TRP A 294 11.11 -2.02 -5.91
CA TRP A 294 12.26 -2.04 -6.81
C TRP A 294 13.55 -1.77 -6.05
N ILE A 295 14.66 -2.16 -6.66
CA ILE A 295 16.01 -1.96 -6.14
C ILE A 295 16.87 -1.35 -7.24
N HIS A 296 17.69 -0.35 -6.92
CA HIS A 296 18.65 0.23 -7.85
C HIS A 296 19.96 0.61 -7.20
N THR A 297 20.98 0.84 -8.03
CA THR A 297 22.30 1.28 -7.58
C THR A 297 22.49 2.78 -7.74
N HIS A 298 23.13 3.41 -6.77
CA HIS A 298 23.83 4.70 -6.91
C HIS A 298 25.35 4.42 -6.92
N PRO A 299 26.00 4.29 -8.10
CA PRO A 299 27.40 3.88 -8.14
C PRO A 299 28.33 4.86 -7.43
N SER A 300 28.11 6.16 -7.59
CA SER A 300 28.96 7.23 -7.06
C SER A 300 28.24 8.21 -6.12
N GLN A 301 26.90 8.18 -6.10
CA GLN A 301 26.07 9.05 -5.27
C GLN A 301 25.85 8.47 -3.88
N THR A 302 25.43 9.33 -2.95
CA THR A 302 25.01 8.91 -1.62
C THR A 302 23.67 8.16 -1.65
N CYS A 303 23.32 7.52 -0.54
CA CYS A 303 22.11 6.73 -0.40
C CYS A 303 20.88 7.60 -0.07
N PHE A 304 20.17 8.05 -1.10
CA PHE A 304 18.93 8.84 -1.00
C PHE A 304 17.97 8.51 -2.16
N LEU A 305 16.72 8.99 -2.11
CA LEU A 305 15.82 8.96 -3.26
C LEU A 305 15.93 10.26 -4.08
N SER A 306 16.35 10.14 -5.34
CA SER A 306 16.37 11.24 -6.31
C SER A 306 14.95 11.68 -6.70
N SER A 307 14.82 12.82 -7.39
CA SER A 307 13.52 13.28 -7.93
C SER A 307 12.85 12.21 -8.81
N ILE A 308 13.63 11.53 -9.66
CA ILE A 308 13.14 10.45 -10.52
C ILE A 308 12.71 9.24 -9.68
N ASP A 309 13.45 8.92 -8.62
CA ASP A 309 13.16 7.80 -7.73
C ASP A 309 11.85 8.02 -6.97
N LEU A 310 11.57 9.27 -6.55
CA LEU A 310 10.33 9.63 -5.86
C LEU A 310 9.11 9.37 -6.76
N HIS A 311 9.17 9.78 -8.03
CA HIS A 311 8.09 9.54 -9.01
C HIS A 311 7.94 8.05 -9.36
N THR A 312 9.05 7.33 -9.45
CA THR A 312 9.05 5.87 -9.65
C THR A 312 8.38 5.19 -8.47
N GLN A 313 8.82 5.50 -7.25
CA GLN A 313 8.29 4.95 -6.01
C GLN A 313 6.81 5.28 -5.80
N TYR A 314 6.36 6.47 -6.17
CA TYR A 314 4.94 6.83 -6.14
C TYR A 314 4.07 5.82 -6.89
N SER A 315 4.49 5.42 -8.09
CA SER A 315 3.75 4.48 -8.93
C SER A 315 3.62 3.10 -8.27
N TYR A 316 4.71 2.59 -7.70
CA TYR A 316 4.70 1.34 -6.94
C TYR A 316 3.80 1.44 -5.70
N GLN A 317 3.91 2.53 -4.94
CA GLN A 317 3.19 2.70 -3.68
C GLN A 317 1.70 2.95 -3.87
N VAL A 318 1.28 3.49 -5.02
CA VAL A 318 -0.13 3.55 -5.41
C VAL A 318 -0.69 2.15 -5.69
N MET A 319 0.10 1.29 -6.34
CA MET A 319 -0.31 -0.09 -6.63
C MET A 319 -0.35 -0.95 -5.36
N LEU A 320 0.70 -0.88 -4.56
CA LEU A 320 0.85 -1.59 -3.30
C LEU A 320 1.39 -0.63 -2.23
N PRO A 321 0.58 -0.26 -1.21
CA PRO A 321 1.01 0.68 -0.17
C PRO A 321 2.28 0.27 0.58
N GLU A 322 2.54 -1.04 0.67
CA GLU A 322 3.72 -1.60 1.31
C GLU A 322 4.96 -1.65 0.41
N ALA A 323 4.88 -1.18 -0.83
CA ALA A 323 6.00 -1.21 -1.77
C ALA A 323 7.20 -0.38 -1.29
N VAL A 324 8.40 -0.86 -1.57
CA VAL A 324 9.66 -0.23 -1.13
C VAL A 324 10.61 0.09 -2.28
N ALA A 325 11.37 1.18 -2.13
CA ALA A 325 12.51 1.51 -2.99
C ALA A 325 13.81 1.19 -2.24
N ILE A 326 14.64 0.33 -2.81
CA ILE A 326 15.94 -0.03 -2.21
C ILE A 326 17.05 0.63 -3.00
N VAL A 327 17.83 1.48 -2.35
CA VAL A 327 19.00 2.13 -2.94
C VAL A 327 20.25 1.41 -2.45
N MET A 328 21.10 0.98 -3.38
CA MET A 328 22.42 0.41 -3.10
C MET A 328 23.50 1.42 -3.46
N ALA A 329 24.17 1.99 -2.47
CA ALA A 329 25.16 3.06 -2.62
C ALA A 329 26.56 2.58 -2.17
N PRO A 330 27.27 1.76 -2.99
CA PRO A 330 28.51 1.12 -2.58
C PRO A 330 29.64 2.09 -2.22
N THR A 331 29.62 3.33 -2.73
CA THR A 331 30.65 4.35 -2.47
C THR A 331 30.31 5.28 -1.30
N ASP A 332 29.06 5.29 -0.82
CA ASP A 332 28.63 6.13 0.30
C ASP A 332 29.37 5.74 1.59
N PRO A 333 30.10 6.66 2.26
CA PRO A 333 30.86 6.33 3.46
C PRO A 333 29.99 6.07 4.70
N GLU A 334 28.77 6.59 4.75
CA GLU A 334 27.87 6.49 5.91
C GLU A 334 26.85 5.37 5.75
N ARG A 335 26.27 5.21 4.55
CA ARG A 335 25.15 4.31 4.33
C ARG A 335 25.26 3.58 3.00
N LYS A 336 25.69 2.32 3.04
CA LYS A 336 25.85 1.47 1.84
C LYS A 336 24.53 1.04 1.19
N SER A 337 23.43 1.06 1.94
CA SER A 337 22.11 0.72 1.43
C SER A 337 21.01 1.38 2.25
N GLY A 338 19.87 1.65 1.61
CA GLY A 338 18.69 2.22 2.26
C GLY A 338 17.41 1.63 1.68
N ILE A 339 16.40 1.46 2.53
CA ILE A 339 15.07 0.97 2.15
C ILE A 339 14.07 2.06 2.48
N PHE A 340 13.42 2.59 1.45
CA PHE A 340 12.64 3.81 1.53
C PHE A 340 11.22 3.62 1.03
N ARG A 341 10.32 4.49 1.49
CA ARG A 341 8.95 4.67 0.97
C ARG A 341 8.57 6.14 1.05
N LEU A 342 7.60 6.57 0.24
CA LEU A 342 7.01 7.90 0.39
C LEU A 342 6.19 7.95 1.68
N THR A 343 6.21 9.10 2.35
CA THR A 343 5.33 9.31 3.50
C THR A 343 3.88 9.38 3.04
N ASP A 344 2.96 8.72 3.75
CA ASP A 344 1.50 8.74 3.49
C ASP A 344 0.81 9.47 4.65
N PRO A 345 0.18 10.64 4.45
CA PRO A 345 -0.19 11.21 3.15
C PRO A 345 0.80 12.22 2.55
N GLY A 346 1.80 12.71 3.30
CA GLY A 346 2.64 13.85 2.92
C GLY A 346 3.29 13.73 1.54
N GLY A 347 4.24 12.80 1.39
CA GLY A 347 4.97 12.56 0.15
C GLY A 347 4.09 12.04 -0.98
N ILE A 348 3.12 11.16 -0.68
CA ILE A 348 2.16 10.66 -1.66
C ILE A 348 1.37 11.82 -2.30
N ASN A 349 0.95 12.80 -1.50
CA ASN A 349 0.24 13.97 -2.03
C ASN A 349 1.15 14.89 -2.84
N VAL A 350 2.36 15.19 -2.35
CA VAL A 350 3.31 16.08 -3.03
C VAL A 350 3.71 15.52 -4.40
N VAL A 351 4.11 14.25 -4.47
CA VAL A 351 4.52 13.61 -5.73
C VAL A 351 3.31 13.31 -6.62
N GLY A 352 2.16 12.99 -6.02
CA GLY A 352 0.90 12.76 -6.73
C GLY A 352 0.35 13.98 -7.46
N GLN A 353 0.64 15.19 -6.98
CA GLN A 353 0.20 16.46 -7.59
C GLN A 353 1.28 17.11 -8.47
N CYS A 354 2.45 16.48 -8.60
CA CYS A 354 3.57 17.02 -9.35
C CYS A 354 3.44 16.72 -10.86
N GLU A 355 3.48 17.76 -11.68
CA GLU A 355 3.42 17.67 -13.15
C GLU A 355 4.77 17.98 -13.83
N GLU A 356 5.81 18.27 -13.05
CA GLU A 356 7.14 18.61 -13.55
C GLU A 356 7.86 17.38 -14.13
N ARG A 357 8.77 17.62 -15.08
CA ARG A 357 9.55 16.60 -15.78
C ARG A 357 11.05 16.82 -15.57
N GLY A 358 11.83 15.75 -15.69
CA GLY A 358 13.27 15.78 -15.47
C GLY A 358 13.62 15.95 -13.98
N PHE A 359 14.87 16.27 -13.68
CA PHE A 359 15.30 16.50 -12.30
C PHE A 359 14.82 17.86 -11.78
N HIS A 360 13.95 17.83 -10.78
CA HIS A 360 13.41 19.01 -10.13
C HIS A 360 13.25 18.82 -8.61
N PRO A 361 13.31 19.90 -7.82
CA PRO A 361 13.00 19.85 -6.39
C PRO A 361 11.49 19.74 -6.16
N HIS A 362 11.09 19.17 -5.03
CA HIS A 362 9.69 19.12 -4.59
C HIS A 362 9.43 20.10 -3.44
N PRO A 363 8.21 20.67 -3.34
CA PRO A 363 7.85 21.51 -2.22
C PRO A 363 7.80 20.70 -0.91
N GLU A 364 7.91 21.40 0.22
CA GLU A 364 7.70 20.80 1.53
C GLU A 364 6.27 20.26 1.65
N THR A 365 6.13 19.19 2.44
CA THR A 365 4.81 18.61 2.74
C THR A 365 3.98 19.57 3.58
N ALA A 366 2.65 19.46 3.52
CA ALA A 366 1.74 20.36 4.24
C ALA A 366 1.90 20.29 5.78
N ASP A 367 2.37 19.15 6.29
CA ASP A 367 2.68 18.90 7.69
C ASP A 367 4.14 19.21 8.05
N GLY A 368 4.96 19.65 7.09
CA GLY A 368 6.38 19.95 7.29
C GLY A 368 7.26 18.70 7.48
N GLY A 369 6.69 17.51 7.32
CA GLY A 369 7.41 16.24 7.35
C GLY A 369 8.22 15.97 6.08
N PRO A 370 9.09 14.95 6.09
CA PRO A 370 9.86 14.57 4.91
C PRO A 370 8.94 13.95 3.84
N ILE A 371 9.34 14.06 2.57
CA ILE A 371 8.62 13.46 1.43
C ILE A 371 8.73 11.93 1.45
N TYR A 372 9.84 11.40 1.95
CA TYR A 372 10.07 9.97 2.06
C TYR A 372 10.74 9.65 3.39
N GLU A 373 10.62 8.39 3.80
CA GLU A 373 11.13 7.91 5.08
C GLU A 373 11.83 6.55 4.91
N ASN A 374 12.63 6.19 5.91
CA ASN A 374 13.16 4.83 6.00
C ASN A 374 12.05 3.89 6.45
N CYS A 375 11.98 2.71 5.85
CA CYS A 375 10.99 1.72 6.24
C CYS A 375 11.40 1.03 7.56
N SER A 376 10.72 1.34 8.66
CA SER A 376 10.90 0.64 9.95
C SER A 376 10.31 -0.78 9.94
N ASP A 377 9.32 -1.02 9.08
CA ASP A 377 8.51 -2.24 9.08
C ASP A 377 9.01 -3.27 8.05
N VAL A 378 10.29 -3.15 7.65
CA VAL A 378 10.96 -4.07 6.74
C VAL A 378 11.99 -4.90 7.51
N PHE A 379 11.77 -6.21 7.54
CA PHE A 379 12.63 -7.16 8.23
C PHE A 379 13.58 -7.84 7.26
N ILE A 380 14.88 -7.61 7.44
CA ILE A 380 15.91 -8.32 6.68
C ILE A 380 16.05 -9.74 7.26
N ASN A 381 15.76 -10.75 6.45
CA ASN A 381 15.79 -12.16 6.83
C ASN A 381 16.86 -12.91 6.02
N PRO A 382 17.98 -13.33 6.62
CA PRO A 382 19.06 -14.02 5.90
C PRO A 382 18.67 -15.42 5.40
N ASN A 383 17.61 -16.02 5.96
CA ASN A 383 17.17 -17.38 5.62
C ASN A 383 16.01 -17.39 4.62
N LEU A 384 15.52 -16.22 4.19
CA LEU A 384 14.48 -16.14 3.17
C LEU A 384 15.07 -16.56 1.82
N ARG A 385 14.57 -17.68 1.28
CA ARG A 385 14.90 -18.13 -0.07
C ARG A 385 14.35 -17.14 -1.08
N PHE A 386 15.09 -16.95 -2.17
CA PHE A 386 14.68 -16.10 -3.26
C PHE A 386 15.05 -16.69 -4.62
N GLU A 387 14.37 -16.18 -5.65
CA GLU A 387 14.59 -16.55 -7.05
C GLU A 387 14.97 -15.32 -7.87
N ILE A 388 15.74 -15.53 -8.95
CA ILE A 388 16.18 -14.48 -9.87
C ILE A 388 15.72 -14.80 -11.28
N PHE A 389 15.05 -13.83 -11.90
CA PHE A 389 14.68 -13.87 -13.31
C PHE A 389 15.47 -12.80 -14.07
N ASP A 390 16.61 -13.19 -14.66
CA ASP A 390 17.41 -12.27 -15.47
C ASP A 390 16.98 -12.27 -16.93
N MET A 391 16.25 -11.23 -17.32
CA MET A 391 15.71 -11.05 -18.67
C MET A 391 16.76 -10.50 -19.63
N ARG A 392 17.87 -9.96 -19.14
CA ARG A 392 18.97 -9.44 -19.98
C ARG A 392 19.68 -10.56 -20.72
N LEU A 393 19.61 -11.78 -20.19
CA LEU A 393 20.20 -12.99 -20.77
C LEU A 393 19.32 -13.67 -21.83
N ARG A 394 18.05 -13.30 -21.95
CA ARG A 394 17.11 -13.91 -22.92
C ARG A 394 17.27 -13.26 -24.30
N SER A 395 17.74 -14.04 -25.27
CA SER A 395 17.79 -13.61 -26.68
C SER A 395 16.39 -13.31 -27.21
N THR A 396 16.25 -12.18 -27.90
CA THR A 396 15.09 -11.88 -28.75
C THR A 396 15.17 -12.78 -29.98
N TYR A 397 14.30 -13.79 -30.06
CA TYR A 397 14.15 -14.61 -31.26
C TYR A 397 13.14 -13.98 -32.22
#